data_AF-A0A0Q8NV99-F1
#
_entry.id   AF-A0A0Q8NV99-F1
#
_cell.length_a   1.000
_cell.length_b   1.000
_cell.length_c   1.000
_cell.angle_alpha   90.00
_cell.angle_beta   90.00
_cell.angle_gamma   90.00
#
_symmetry.space_group_name_H-M   'P 1'
#
loop_
_entity.id
_entity.type
_entity.pdbx_description
1 polymer ?
#
loop_
_entity_poly.entity_id
_entity_poly.type
_entity_poly.pdbx_seq_one_letter_code
_entity_poly.pdbx_strand_id
1 'polypeptide(L)'
;MRNIVAGQHAYSLDEFAELALGVDAELFAGVPGESPEERAVRLDVAGAVLEDLRREDFELAAYAERLLRSASVPLVRLAVRRRPPATTYGEAA
;
A
#
# COMPACT_ATOMS: atom_id res chain seq x y z
N MET A 1 10.28 -7.91 -14.42
CA MET A 1 9.14 -7.09 -14.88
C MET A 1 9.56 -5.63 -14.82
N ARG A 2 9.08 -4.77 -15.73
CA ARG A 2 9.28 -3.31 -15.62
C ARG A 2 8.08 -2.75 -14.85
N ASN A 3 8.31 -2.05 -13.74
CA ASN A 3 7.25 -1.48 -12.90
C ASN A 3 6.78 -0.16 -13.50
N ILE A 4 5.92 -0.21 -14.53
CA ILE A 4 5.43 0.99 -15.22
C ILE A 4 3.90 1.02 -15.12
N VAL A 5 3.37 2.16 -14.67
CA VAL A 5 1.93 2.43 -14.58
C VAL A 5 1.66 3.81 -15.19
N ALA A 6 0.73 3.89 -16.15
CA ALA A 6 0.41 5.14 -16.85
C ALA A 6 1.63 5.92 -17.40
N GLY A 7 2.73 5.22 -17.74
CA GLY A 7 3.98 5.82 -18.22
C GLY A 7 4.94 6.29 -17.12
N GLN A 8 4.57 6.17 -15.85
CA GLN A 8 5.44 6.44 -14.70
C GLN A 8 6.15 5.16 -14.23
N HIS A 9 7.41 5.31 -13.83
CA HIS A 9 8.23 4.21 -13.32
C HIS A 9 8.16 4.16 -11.80
N ALA A 10 7.80 3.01 -11.24
CA ALA A 10 7.84 2.78 -9.80
C ALA A 10 9.18 2.15 -9.40
N TYR A 11 9.83 2.74 -8.40
CA TYR A 11 11.06 2.25 -7.79
C TYR A 11 10.81 1.12 -6.78
N SER A 12 9.62 1.09 -6.18
CA SER A 12 9.20 0.06 -5.22
C SER A 12 7.87 -0.60 -5.63
N LEU A 13 7.49 -1.67 -4.91
CA LEU A 13 6.17 -2.29 -5.07
C LEU A 13 5.05 -1.43 -4.48
N ASP A 14 5.36 -0.68 -3.42
CA ASP A 14 4.42 0.23 -2.76
C ASP A 14 4.10 1.40 -3.69
N GLU A 15 5.13 2.02 -4.29
CA GLU A 15 4.97 3.06 -5.30
C GLU A 15 4.25 2.53 -6.55
N PHE A 16 4.45 1.26 -6.92
CA PHE A 16 3.70 0.66 -8.02
C PHE A 16 2.22 0.54 -7.68
N ALA A 17 1.89 0.16 -6.45
CA ALA A 17 0.52 0.06 -5.98
C ALA A 17 -0.15 1.44 -5.91
N GLU A 18 0.55 2.44 -5.38
CA GLU A 18 0.08 3.83 -5.34
C GLU A 18 -0.21 4.37 -6.73
N LEU A 19 0.70 4.19 -7.68
CA LEU A 19 0.51 4.63 -9.06
C LEU A 19 -0.65 3.91 -9.75
N ALA A 20 -0.85 2.62 -9.44
CA ALA A 20 -1.95 1.83 -10.00
C ALA A 20 -3.31 2.19 -9.40
N LEU A 21 -3.33 2.58 -8.13
CA LEU A 21 -4.55 2.96 -7.41
C LEU A 21 -4.87 4.45 -7.54
N GLY A 22 -3.89 5.28 -7.88
CA GLY A 22 -4.02 6.75 -7.89
C GLY A 22 -4.11 7.36 -6.48
N VAL A 23 -4.08 6.54 -5.44
CA VAL A 23 -4.20 6.91 -4.03
C VAL A 23 -3.34 5.97 -3.18
N ASP A 24 -2.84 6.46 -2.05
CA ASP A 24 -2.07 5.65 -1.11
C ASP A 24 -2.97 4.56 -0.47
N ALA A 25 -2.58 3.29 -0.62
CA ALA A 25 -3.31 2.18 -0.05
C ALA A 25 -3.29 2.18 1.49
N GLU A 26 -2.21 2.68 2.10
CA GLU A 26 -2.06 2.77 3.56
C GLU A 26 -3.04 3.78 4.15
N LEU A 27 -3.50 4.77 3.38
CA LEU A 27 -4.57 5.69 3.80
C LEU A 27 -5.82 4.91 4.25
N PHE A 28 -6.19 3.89 3.49
CA PHE A 28 -7.37 3.06 3.76
C PHE A 28 -7.06 1.83 4.61
N ALA A 29 -5.95 1.16 4.33
CA ALA A 29 -5.55 -0.08 4.99
C ALA A 29 -5.01 0.15 6.41
N GLY A 30 -4.50 1.35 6.70
CA GLY A 30 -3.81 1.68 7.94
C GLY A 30 -2.37 1.18 7.97
N VAL A 31 -1.62 1.67 8.96
CA VAL A 31 -0.20 1.34 9.13
C VAL A 31 0.00 0.54 10.42
N PRO A 32 0.80 -0.53 10.40
CA PRO A 32 1.21 -1.24 11.61
C PRO A 32 1.79 -0.32 12.68
N GLY A 33 1.18 -0.31 13.86
CA GLY A 33 1.67 0.44 15.02
C GLY A 33 1.23 1.90 15.08
N GLU A 34 0.28 2.33 14.22
CA GLU A 34 -0.33 3.65 14.32
C GLU A 34 -0.95 3.89 15.70
N SER A 35 -0.79 5.11 16.21
CA SER A 35 -1.45 5.55 17.44
C SER A 35 -2.97 5.71 17.23
N PRO A 36 -3.79 5.70 18.29
CA PRO A 36 -5.21 6.01 18.17
C PRO A 36 -5.48 7.38 17.53
N GLU A 37 -4.65 8.38 17.81
CA GLU A 37 -4.76 9.73 17.24
C GLU A 37 -4.38 9.74 15.76
N GLU A 38 -3.27 9.10 15.39
CA GLU A 38 -2.85 8.94 13.98
C GLU A 38 -3.93 8.20 13.18
N ARG A 39 -4.50 7.14 13.75
CA ARG A 39 -5.62 6.41 13.18
C ARG A 39 -6.84 7.31 12.98
N ALA A 40 -7.18 8.14 13.95
CA ALA A 40 -8.34 9.04 13.85
C ALA A 40 -8.16 10.06 12.72
N VAL A 41 -6.98 10.68 12.62
CA VAL A 41 -6.64 11.61 11.53
C VAL A 41 -6.70 10.91 10.18
N ARG A 42 -6.09 9.71 10.07
CA ARG A 42 -6.12 8.94 8.84
C ARG A 42 -7.53 8.58 8.41
N LEU A 43 -8.40 8.15 9.33
CA LEU A 43 -9.79 7.79 9.02
C LEU A 43 -10.63 9.00 8.58
N ASP A 44 -10.35 10.19 9.12
CA ASP A 44 -10.97 11.45 8.69
C ASP A 44 -10.61 11.76 7.23
N VAL A 45 -9.32 11.74 6.91
CA VAL A 45 -8.82 11.95 5.54
C VAL A 45 -9.32 10.87 4.58
N ALA A 46 -9.28 9.59 4.98
CA ALA A 46 -9.77 8.48 4.18
C ALA A 46 -11.28 8.61 3.88
N GLY A 47 -12.05 9.16 4.82
CA GLY A 47 -13.46 9.47 4.61
C GLY A 47 -13.68 10.50 3.50
N ALA A 48 -12.96 11.63 3.56
CA ALA A 48 -13.04 12.67 2.55
C ALA A 48 -12.66 12.17 1.15
N VAL A 49 -11.52 11.47 1.04
CA VAL A 49 -11.06 10.89 -0.24
C VAL A 49 -12.06 9.85 -0.76
N LEU A 50 -12.66 9.04 0.11
CA LEU A 50 -13.66 8.06 -0.32
C LEU A 50 -14.93 8.73 -0.90
N GLU A 51 -15.35 9.87 -0.37
CA GLU A 51 -16.45 10.63 -0.96
C GLU A 51 -16.14 11.15 -2.36
N ASP A 52 -14.90 11.60 -2.59
CA ASP A 52 -14.43 12.00 -3.91
C ASP A 52 -14.40 10.81 -4.87
N LEU A 53 -13.82 9.69 -4.44
CA LEU A 53 -13.78 8.46 -5.22
C LEU A 53 -15.18 7.97 -5.62
N ARG A 54 -16.17 8.02 -4.73
CA ARG A 54 -17.56 7.62 -5.07
C ARG A 54 -18.17 8.45 -6.20
N ARG A 55 -17.69 9.68 -6.42
CA ARG A 55 -18.14 10.57 -7.49
C ARG A 55 -17.38 10.35 -8.80
N GLU A 56 -16.11 9.96 -8.72
CA GLU A 56 -15.20 9.90 -9.86
C GLU A 56 -14.98 8.48 -10.39
N ASP A 57 -14.79 7.51 -9.48
CA ASP A 57 -14.51 6.11 -9.79
C ASP A 57 -15.14 5.18 -8.74
N PHE A 58 -16.33 4.67 -9.09
CA PHE A 58 -17.11 3.79 -8.21
C PHE A 58 -16.41 2.47 -7.87
N GLU A 59 -15.64 1.90 -8.81
CA GLU A 59 -14.94 0.63 -8.60
C GLU A 59 -13.76 0.82 -7.64
N LEU A 60 -13.01 1.91 -7.82
CA LEU A 60 -11.93 2.28 -6.90
C LEU A 60 -12.47 2.59 -5.51
N ALA A 61 -13.60 3.29 -5.41
CA ALA A 61 -14.29 3.52 -4.13
C ALA A 61 -14.67 2.21 -3.43
N ALA A 62 -15.24 1.24 -4.16
CA ALA A 62 -15.60 -0.07 -3.62
C ALA A 62 -14.38 -0.86 -3.13
N TYR A 63 -13.23 -0.73 -3.82
CA TYR A 63 -11.97 -1.31 -3.39
C TYR A 63 -11.44 -0.64 -2.11
N ALA A 64 -11.40 0.68 -2.06
CA ALA A 64 -10.98 1.45 -0.88
C ALA A 64 -11.84 1.13 0.36
N GLU A 65 -13.16 1.00 0.20
CA GLU A 65 -14.05 0.54 1.29
C GLU A 65 -13.69 -0.85 1.81
N ARG A 66 -13.24 -1.75 0.93
CA ARG A 66 -12.82 -3.09 1.33
C ARG A 66 -11.52 -3.04 2.13
N LEU A 67 -10.58 -2.16 1.76
CA LEU A 67 -9.37 -1.91 2.54
C LEU A 67 -9.70 -1.37 3.94
N LEU A 68 -10.60 -0.38 4.03
CA LEU A 68 -11.05 0.18 5.32
C LEU A 68 -11.67 -0.87 6.24
N ARG A 69 -12.46 -1.80 5.70
CA ARG A 69 -13.01 -2.92 6.49
C ARG A 69 -11.92 -3.83 7.04
N SER A 70 -10.88 -4.11 6.24
CA SER A 70 -9.76 -4.97 6.63
C SER A 70 -8.76 -4.33 7.61
N ALA A 71 -8.68 -3.00 7.66
CA ALA A 71 -7.81 -2.24 8.56
C ALA A 71 -8.10 -2.47 10.06
N SER A 72 -9.25 -3.06 10.38
CA SER A 72 -9.68 -3.40 11.75
C SER A 72 -8.88 -4.55 12.37
N VAL A 73 -8.16 -5.33 11.57
CA VAL A 73 -7.33 -6.46 12.03
C VAL A 73 -5.97 -5.89 12.46
N PRO A 74 -5.41 -6.28 13.61
CA PRO A 74 -4.07 -5.86 14.01
C PRO A 74 -3.09 -6.17 12.88
N LEU A 75 -2.56 -5.12 12.24
CA LEU A 75 -1.58 -5.26 11.16
C LEU A 75 -0.26 -5.66 11.80
N VAL A 76 -0.09 -6.95 12.05
CA VAL A 76 1.19 -7.48 12.51
C VAL A 76 2.15 -7.37 11.33
N ARG A 77 3.21 -6.55 11.47
CA ARG A 77 4.31 -6.58 10.49
C ARG A 77 4.91 -7.97 10.48
N LEU A 78 4.52 -8.79 9.51
CA LEU A 78 5.32 -9.93 9.11
C LEU A 78 6.55 -9.35 8.41
N ALA A 79 7.64 -9.21 9.16
CA ALA A 79 8.94 -8.90 8.58
C ALA A 79 9.29 -10.05 7.62
N VAL A 80 9.01 -9.86 6.32
CA VAL A 80 9.46 -10.76 5.27
C VAL A 80 10.98 -10.76 5.32
N ARG A 81 11.59 -11.79 5.93
CA ARG A 81 13.03 -11.97 5.93
C ARG A 81 13.47 -12.13 4.47
N ARG A 82 14.00 -11.05 3.89
CA ARG A 82 14.68 -11.12 2.60
C ARG A 82 15.86 -12.08 2.76
N ARG A 83 15.80 -13.22 2.07
CA ARG A 83 16.89 -14.18 2.02
C ARG A 83 18.08 -13.49 1.33
N PRO A 84 19.26 -13.42 1.95
CA PRO A 84 20.42 -12.84 1.28
C PRO A 84 20.76 -13.67 0.04
N PRO A 85 21.24 -13.03 -1.05
CA PRO A 85 21.66 -13.76 -2.25
C PRO A 85 22.79 -14.71 -1.89
N ALA A 86 22.72 -15.94 -2.40
CA ALA A 86 23.77 -16.92 -2.22
C ALA A 86 25.04 -16.42 -2.93
N THR A 87 26.05 -16.02 -2.16
CA THR A 87 27.40 -15.80 -2.67
C THR A 87 27.97 -17.15 -3.08
N THR A 88 27.83 -17.51 -4.36
CA THR A 88 28.67 -18.54 -4.95
C THR A 88 30.06 -17.94 -5.12
N TYR A 89 30.99 -18.31 -4.24
CA TYR A 89 32.41 -18.23 -4.52
C TYR A 89 32.70 -19.16 -5.71
N GLY A 90 32.93 -18.55 -6.88
CA GLY A 90 33.58 -19.20 -8.01
C GLY A 90 35.08 -19.09 -7.80
N GLU A 91 35.62 -20.10 -7.14
CA GLU A 91 37.03 -20.33 -6.87
C GLU A 91 37.84 -20.48 -8.17
N ALA A 92 39.10 -20.08 -8.08
CA ALA A 92 40.08 -20.10 -9.15
C ALA A 92 40.42 -21.52 -9.65
N ALA A 93 40.69 -21.64 -10.94
CA ALA A 93 41.67 -22.56 -11.53
C ALA A 93 42.08 -22.05 -12.92
#